data_AF-A0A3M6V699-F1
#
_entry.id   AF-A0A3M6V699-F1
#
_cell.length_a   1.000
_cell.length_b   1.000
_cell.length_c   1.000
_cell.angle_alpha   90.00
_cell.angle_beta   90.00
_cell.angle_gamma   90.00
#
_symmetry.space_group_name_H-M   'P 1'
#
loop_
_entity.id
_entity.type
_entity.pdbx_description
1 polymer ?
#
loop_
_entity_poly.entity_id
_entity_poly.type
_entity_poly.pdbx_seq_one_letter_code
_entity_poly.pdbx_strand_id
1 'polypeptide(L)'
;MLMTFIMVSLVQKELDVFRETVWNTHRIRAQKDTVLPDGIPDHIYNFPEQYNLKDCGFVVTEEQLDEVAKESGVLRVPENFLTEEFREECERLIPDKDIIKPDEWTTAYLYLKDKCTLSI
;
A
#
# COMPACT_ATOMS: atom_id res chain seq x y z
N MET A 1 0.17 15.89 11.14
CA MET A 1 1.48 15.21 11.17
C MET A 1 1.44 13.93 12.00
N LEU A 2 1.20 13.96 13.33
CA LEU A 2 1.15 12.73 14.17
C LEU A 2 0.18 11.65 13.66
N MET A 3 -1.04 12.07 13.28
CA MET A 3 -2.04 11.13 12.72
C MET A 3 -1.53 10.47 11.44
N THR A 4 -0.86 11.23 10.57
CA THR A 4 -0.34 10.75 9.29
C THR A 4 0.74 9.68 9.51
N PHE A 5 1.62 9.86 10.51
CA PHE A 5 2.64 8.87 10.87
C PHE A 5 2.02 7.50 11.20
N ILE A 6 0.96 7.49 12.01
CA ILE A 6 0.28 6.24 12.40
C ILE A 6 -0.56 5.70 11.24
N MET A 7 -1.46 6.50 10.69
CA MET A 7 -2.52 6.03 9.80
C MET A 7 -2.00 5.63 8.43
N VAL A 8 -1.00 6.32 7.87
CA VAL A 8 -0.47 5.95 6.54
C VAL A 8 0.18 4.57 6.60
N SER A 9 1.02 4.32 7.60
CA SER A 9 1.65 3.00 7.78
C SER A 9 0.64 1.91 8.09
N LEU A 10 -0.33 2.18 8.97
CA LEU A 10 -1.39 1.24 9.31
C LEU A 10 -2.26 0.87 8.09
N VAL A 11 -2.74 1.86 7.34
CA VAL A 11 -3.56 1.63 6.15
C VAL A 11 -2.77 0.88 5.09
N GLN A 12 -1.51 1.24 4.85
CA GLN A 12 -0.66 0.54 3.89
C GLN A 12 -0.52 -0.94 4.25
N LYS A 13 -0.21 -1.25 5.52
CA LYS A 13 -0.12 -2.62 6.02
C LYS A 13 -1.41 -3.40 5.82
N GLU A 14 -2.57 -2.83 6.19
CA GLU A 14 -3.86 -3.49 6.01
C GLU A 14 -4.19 -3.73 4.53
N LEU A 15 -3.84 -2.78 3.65
CA LEU A 15 -3.99 -2.93 2.20
C LEU A 15 -3.09 -4.04 1.64
N ASP A 16 -1.84 -4.14 2.09
CA ASP A 16 -0.91 -5.19 1.66
C ASP A 16 -1.39 -6.58 2.12
N VAL A 17 -1.82 -6.70 3.39
CA VAL A 17 -2.42 -7.94 3.92
C VAL A 17 -3.67 -8.30 3.12
N PHE A 18 -4.56 -7.34 2.87
CA PHE A 18 -5.78 -7.58 2.09
C PHE A 18 -5.46 -8.03 0.66
N ARG A 19 -4.51 -7.37 0.00
CA ARG A 19 -4.03 -7.73 -1.34
C ARG A 19 -3.58 -9.19 -1.37
N GLU A 20 -2.70 -9.58 -0.46
CA GLU A 20 -2.03 -10.88 -0.46
C GLU A 20 -2.91 -12.03 0.02
N THR A 21 -3.81 -11.76 0.98
CA THR A 21 -4.57 -12.84 1.65
C THR A 21 -5.99 -12.98 1.15
N VAL A 22 -6.57 -11.94 0.53
CA VAL A 22 -7.97 -11.94 0.11
C VAL A 22 -8.11 -11.58 -1.36
N TRP A 23 -7.66 -10.38 -1.74
CA TRP A 23 -7.98 -9.83 -3.07
C TRP A 23 -7.38 -10.64 -4.20
N ASN A 24 -6.12 -11.05 -4.08
CA ASN A 24 -5.45 -11.76 -5.17
C ASN A 24 -5.63 -13.28 -5.14
N THR A 25 -6.02 -13.82 -3.98
CA THR A 25 -6.09 -15.27 -3.73
C THR A 25 -7.51 -15.82 -3.69
N HIS A 26 -8.54 -14.97 -3.65
CA HIS A 26 -9.93 -15.42 -3.72
C HIS A 26 -10.24 -16.12 -5.05
N ARG A 27 -11.28 -16.96 -5.05
CA ARG A 27 -11.74 -17.64 -6.27
C ARG A 27 -12.99 -16.96 -6.81
N ILE A 28 -12.85 -16.36 -7.99
CA ILE A 28 -13.96 -15.85 -8.81
C ILE A 28 -14.72 -17.04 -9.37
N ARG A 29 -16.05 -17.02 -9.27
CA ARG A 29 -16.91 -18.08 -9.79
C ARG A 29 -17.34 -17.75 -11.22
N ALA A 30 -17.40 -18.76 -12.07
CA ALA A 30 -17.97 -18.64 -13.40
C ALA A 30 -19.43 -18.17 -13.32
N GLN A 31 -19.76 -17.12 -14.08
CA GLN A 31 -21.11 -16.61 -14.23
C GLN A 31 -21.64 -16.97 -15.62
N LYS A 32 -22.90 -17.37 -15.67
CA LYS A 32 -23.56 -17.71 -16.93
C LYS A 32 -23.69 -16.45 -17.80
N ASP A 33 -23.45 -16.60 -19.09
CA ASP A 33 -23.63 -15.55 -20.11
C ASP A 33 -22.71 -14.32 -19.93
N THR A 34 -21.56 -14.49 -19.26
CA THR A 34 -20.52 -13.45 -19.15
C THR A 34 -19.19 -13.90 -19.76
N VAL A 35 -18.49 -12.98 -20.42
CA VAL A 35 -17.11 -13.17 -20.88
C VAL A 35 -16.16 -12.51 -19.88
N LEU A 36 -16.09 -13.10 -18.68
CA LEU A 36 -15.18 -12.66 -17.62
C LEU A 36 -14.35 -13.87 -17.16
N PRO A 37 -13.07 -13.67 -16.82
CA PRO A 37 -12.24 -14.75 -16.33
C PRO A 37 -12.72 -15.21 -14.95
N ASP A 38 -12.82 -16.52 -14.78
CA ASP A 38 -13.09 -17.18 -13.50
C ASP A 38 -11.86 -17.95 -13.02
N GLY A 39 -11.70 -18.07 -11.69
CA GLY A 39 -10.47 -18.59 -11.09
C GLY A 39 -9.85 -17.68 -10.05
N ILE A 40 -8.58 -17.90 -9.74
CA ILE A 40 -7.83 -17.12 -8.74
C ILE A 40 -7.09 -15.99 -9.46
N PRO A 41 -7.28 -14.71 -9.11
CA PRO A 41 -6.67 -13.57 -9.79
C PRO A 41 -5.16 -13.71 -10.00
N ASP A 42 -4.39 -14.08 -8.97
CA ASP A 42 -2.94 -14.27 -9.11
C ASP A 42 -2.58 -15.37 -10.11
N HIS A 43 -3.33 -16.48 -10.13
CA HIS A 43 -3.09 -17.55 -11.11
C HIS A 43 -3.47 -17.12 -12.52
N ILE A 44 -4.58 -16.38 -12.65
CA ILE A 44 -5.04 -15.85 -13.94
C ILE A 44 -4.01 -14.88 -14.51
N TYR A 45 -3.46 -14.00 -13.66
CA TYR A 45 -2.45 -13.02 -14.06
C TYR A 45 -1.13 -13.69 -14.45
N ASN A 46 -0.64 -14.65 -13.66
CA ASN A 46 0.66 -15.28 -13.89
C ASN A 46 0.62 -16.41 -14.96
N PHE A 47 -0.54 -17.04 -15.17
CA PHE A 47 -0.70 -18.19 -16.08
C PHE A 47 -1.98 -18.09 -16.93
N PRO A 48 -2.16 -17.01 -17.71
CA PRO A 48 -3.41 -16.76 -18.43
C PRO A 48 -3.80 -17.88 -19.39
N GLU A 49 -2.84 -18.59 -19.97
CA GLU A 49 -3.08 -19.70 -20.91
C GLU A 49 -3.84 -20.87 -20.25
N GLN A 50 -3.64 -21.10 -18.95
CA GLN A 50 -4.37 -22.13 -18.20
C GLN A 50 -5.87 -21.82 -18.06
N TYR A 51 -6.26 -20.57 -18.34
CA TYR A 51 -7.63 -20.07 -18.27
C TYR A 51 -8.20 -19.75 -19.66
N ASN A 52 -7.55 -20.20 -20.75
CA ASN A 52 -7.88 -19.83 -22.14
C ASN A 52 -7.81 -18.32 -22.40
N LEU A 53 -6.97 -17.61 -21.65
CA LEU A 53 -6.67 -16.21 -21.85
C LEU A 53 -5.31 -16.06 -22.52
N LYS A 54 -4.90 -14.82 -22.75
CA LYS A 54 -3.61 -14.46 -23.33
C LYS A 54 -2.93 -13.44 -22.43
N ASP A 55 -1.62 -13.56 -22.27
CA ASP A 55 -0.82 -12.50 -21.68
C ASP A 55 -0.85 -11.23 -22.54
N CYS A 56 -1.36 -10.15 -21.93
CA CYS A 56 -1.44 -8.81 -22.50
C CYS A 56 -0.65 -7.81 -21.63
N GLY A 57 0.18 -8.27 -20.70
CA GLY A 57 1.04 -7.45 -19.88
C GLY A 57 2.08 -6.71 -20.72
N PHE A 58 2.41 -5.49 -20.29
CA PHE A 58 3.51 -4.71 -20.86
C PHE A 58 4.67 -4.76 -19.89
N VAL A 59 5.84 -5.16 -20.39
CA VAL A 59 7.08 -5.01 -19.62
C VAL A 59 7.45 -3.54 -19.63
N VAL A 60 7.43 -2.91 -18.46
CA VAL A 60 7.83 -1.52 -18.29
C VAL A 60 9.32 -1.48 -18.01
N THR A 61 10.08 -0.72 -18.81
CA THR A 61 11.52 -0.53 -18.57
C THR A 61 11.77 0.62 -17.59
N GLU A 62 12.96 0.66 -16.98
CA GLU A 62 13.36 1.76 -16.10
C GLU A 62 13.33 3.11 -16.84
N GLU A 63 13.74 3.14 -18.11
CA GLU A 63 13.71 4.36 -18.92
C GLU A 63 12.28 4.90 -19.10
N GLN A 64 11.30 4.02 -19.29
CA GLN A 64 9.89 4.40 -19.41
C GLN A 64 9.33 4.93 -18.09
N LEU A 65 9.73 4.34 -16.96
CA LEU A 65 9.38 4.84 -15.63
C LEU A 65 9.96 6.25 -15.41
N ASP A 66 11.22 6.46 -15.78
CA ASP A 66 11.91 7.75 -15.71
C ASP A 66 11.23 8.82 -16.55
N GLU A 67 10.80 8.49 -17.77
CA GLU A 67 10.07 9.40 -18.66
C GLU A 67 8.74 9.81 -18.04
N VAL A 68 7.94 8.83 -17.59
CA VAL A 68 6.65 9.08 -16.95
C VAL A 68 6.81 9.90 -15.67
N ALA A 69 7.85 9.63 -14.88
CA ALA A 69 8.12 10.36 -13.65
C ALA A 69 8.44 11.85 -13.91
N LYS A 70 9.19 12.14 -15.00
CA LYS A 70 9.50 13.51 -15.44
C LYS A 70 8.25 14.24 -15.95
N GLU A 71 7.45 13.58 -16.79
CA GLU A 71 6.24 14.15 -17.40
C GLU A 71 5.12 14.36 -16.38
N SER A 72 4.87 13.38 -15.51
CA SER A 72 3.86 13.49 -14.44
C SER A 72 4.24 14.50 -13.36
N GLY A 73 5.54 14.77 -13.19
CA GLY A 73 6.06 15.60 -12.11
C GLY A 73 5.88 14.98 -10.72
N VAL A 74 5.59 13.67 -10.64
CA VAL A 74 5.36 12.97 -9.36
C VAL A 74 6.54 13.11 -8.40
N LEU A 75 7.77 13.18 -8.92
CA LEU A 75 9.00 13.36 -8.14
C LEU A 75 9.23 14.80 -7.65
N ARG A 76 8.41 15.76 -8.08
CA ARG A 76 8.49 17.15 -7.60
C ARG A 76 7.80 17.33 -6.24
N VAL A 77 6.96 16.38 -5.85
CA VAL A 77 6.32 16.36 -4.54
C VAL A 77 7.27 15.68 -3.56
N PRO A 78 7.49 16.24 -2.35
CA PRO A 78 8.27 15.57 -1.32
C PRO A 78 7.71 14.18 -1.06
N GLU A 79 8.57 13.17 -1.12
CA GLU A 79 8.23 11.77 -0.88
C GLU A 79 7.71 11.56 0.56
N ASN A 80 8.23 12.37 1.48
CA ASN A 80 7.88 12.34 2.90
C ASN A 80 6.87 13.44 3.26
N PHE A 81 5.70 13.02 3.75
CA PHE A 81 4.67 13.90 4.33
C PHE A 81 5.06 14.47 5.71
N LEU A 82 6.17 14.01 6.28
CA LEU A 82 6.72 14.42 7.58
C LEU A 82 8.15 14.89 7.37
N THR A 83 8.58 15.89 8.14
CA THR A 83 10.00 16.24 8.21
C THR A 83 10.78 15.10 8.85
N GLU A 84 12.05 14.93 8.48
CA GLU A 84 12.91 13.86 9.04
C GLU A 84 12.99 13.95 10.57
N GLU A 85 13.18 15.14 11.12
CA GLU A 85 13.19 15.37 12.59
C GLU A 85 11.91 14.89 13.28
N PHE A 86 10.75 15.12 12.64
CA PHE A 86 9.46 14.72 13.18
C PHE A 86 9.25 13.21 13.07
N ARG A 87 9.72 12.60 11.98
CA ARG A 87 9.71 11.14 11.79
C ARG A 87 10.58 10.46 12.84
N GLU A 88 11.82 10.91 13.03
CA GLU A 88 12.76 10.36 13.99
C GLU A 88 12.21 10.41 15.42
N GLU A 89 11.57 11.53 15.80
CA GLU A 89 10.96 11.64 17.13
C GLU A 89 9.77 10.68 17.32
N CYS A 90 8.95 10.51 16.28
CA CYS A 90 7.85 9.53 16.32
C CYS A 90 8.38 8.09 16.39
N GLU A 91 9.43 7.77 15.62
CA GLU A 91 10.08 6.45 15.62
C GLU A 91 10.83 6.17 16.93
N ARG A 92 11.36 7.21 17.61
CA ARG A 92 11.92 7.07 18.96
C ARG A 92 10.86 6.68 19.98
N LEU A 93 9.64 7.24 19.87
CA LEU A 93 8.54 6.97 20.79
C LEU A 93 7.82 5.65 20.49
N ILE A 94 7.70 5.31 19.20
CA ILE A 94 7.11 4.06 18.72
C ILE A 94 8.07 3.45 17.67
N PRO A 95 9.05 2.63 18.11
CA PRO A 95 10.08 2.07 17.23
C PRO A 95 9.54 1.11 16.17
N ASP A 96 8.45 0.43 16.47
CA ASP A 96 7.82 -0.52 15.56
C ASP A 96 6.37 -0.10 15.30
N LYS A 97 6.19 0.69 14.24
CA LYS A 97 4.89 1.19 13.78
C LYS A 97 4.00 0.08 13.21
N ASP A 98 4.59 -1.05 12.81
CA ASP A 98 3.84 -2.18 12.24
C ASP A 98 3.19 -3.02 13.33
N ILE A 99 3.51 -2.79 14.61
CA ILE A 99 2.80 -3.40 15.75
C ILE A 99 1.42 -2.81 15.96
N ILE A 100 1.19 -1.54 15.59
CA ILE A 100 -0.07 -0.85 15.87
C ILE A 100 -1.20 -1.59 15.13
N LYS A 101 -2.18 -2.07 15.89
CA LYS A 101 -3.37 -2.69 15.31
C LYS A 101 -4.44 -1.65 14.96
N PRO A 102 -5.37 -1.97 14.04
CA PRO A 102 -6.46 -1.07 13.67
C PRO A 102 -7.41 -0.65 14.79
N ASP A 103 -7.44 -1.35 15.92
CA ASP A 103 -8.21 -0.98 17.12
C ASP A 103 -7.39 -0.17 18.14
N GLU A 104 -6.06 -0.18 18.02
CA GLU A 104 -5.14 0.46 18.96
C GLU A 104 -4.67 1.86 18.49
N TRP A 105 -4.96 2.25 17.25
CA TRP A 105 -4.47 3.50 16.64
C TRP A 105 -4.79 4.76 17.46
N THR A 106 -5.96 4.81 18.10
CA THR A 106 -6.38 5.97 18.92
C THR A 106 -5.47 6.09 20.15
N THR A 107 -5.15 4.96 20.79
CA THR A 107 -4.24 4.91 21.95
C THR A 107 -2.84 5.34 21.55
N ALA A 108 -2.34 4.83 20.41
CA ALA A 108 -1.03 5.24 19.88
C ALA A 108 -0.99 6.74 19.56
N TYR A 109 -2.06 7.30 18.99
CA TYR A 109 -2.17 8.72 18.69
C TYR A 109 -2.16 9.58 19.96
N LEU A 110 -2.93 9.21 20.97
CA LEU A 110 -2.96 9.92 22.25
C LEU A 110 -1.60 9.87 22.96
N TYR A 111 -0.91 8.73 22.89
CA TYR A 111 0.44 8.58 23.42
C TYR A 111 1.44 9.51 22.71
N LEU A 112 1.45 9.53 21.38
CA LEU A 112 2.31 10.44 20.63
C LEU A 112 1.96 11.90 20.91
N LYS A 113 0.68 12.24 21.04
CA LYS A 113 0.25 13.61 21.34
C LYS A 113 0.70 14.09 22.73
N ASP A 114 0.76 13.20 23.71
CA ASP A 114 1.25 13.50 25.07
C ASP A 114 2.77 13.60 25.14
N LYS A 115 3.49 12.75 24.39
CA LYS A 115 4.95 12.60 24.50
C LYS A 115 5.77 13.34 23.46
N CYS A 116 5.21 13.66 22.31
CA CYS A 116 5.93 14.37 21.26
C CYS A 116 6.17 15.82 21.68
N THR A 117 7.44 16.20 21.75
CA THR A 117 7.87 17.53 22.21
C THR A 117 8.01 18.55 21.08
N LEU A 118 7.90 18.12 19.83
CA LEU A 118 7.97 18.99 18.66
C LEU A 118 6.62 19.70 18.47
N SER A 119 6.65 21.04 18.34
CA SER A 119 5.45 21.81 18.01
C SER A 119 4.95 21.37 16.64
N ILE A 120 3.64 21.10 16.57
CA ILE A 120 2.90 20.87 15.32
C ILE A 120 2.91 22.16 14.49
#